data_AF-A0A917M5L7-F1
#
_entry.id   AF-A0A917M5L7-F1
#
_cell.length_a   1.000
_cell.length_b   1.000
_cell.length_c   1.000
_cell.angle_alpha   90.00
_cell.angle_beta   90.00
_cell.angle_gamma   90.00
#
_symmetry.space_group_name_H-M   'P 1'
#
loop_
_entity.id
_entity.type
_entity.pdbx_description
1 polymer ?
#
loop_
_entity_poly.entity_id
_entity_poly.type
_entity_poly.pdbx_seq_one_letter_code
_entity_poly.pdbx_strand_id
1 'polypeptide(L)'
;MFITWLVKNDLISKQSRKEDVSEIELVKKNEMTGAQIYRRNWDGVLSSKELSDEADAFAREYLNIHNDIYTAVDFTNLLAADLPTIYHVEDSIDNYHKIEPIITKRYQDWMSRNKSNS
;
A
#
# COMPACT_ATOMS: atom_id res chain seq x y z
N MET A 1 2.67 -5.27 -2.30
CA MET A 1 1.48 -4.71 -2.99
C MET A 1 0.96 -3.36 -2.44
N PHE A 2 0.49 -3.22 -1.20
CA PHE A 2 -0.03 -1.91 -0.71
C PHE A 2 1.01 -0.78 -0.81
N ILE A 3 2.26 -1.08 -0.46
CA ILE A 3 3.37 -0.12 -0.61
C ILE A 3 3.64 0.22 -2.08
N THR A 4 3.48 -0.74 -3.01
CA THR A 4 3.57 -0.47 -4.46
C THR A 4 2.55 0.60 -4.85
N TRP A 5 1.32 0.49 -4.34
CA TRP A 5 0.25 1.44 -4.60
C TRP A 5 0.59 2.84 -4.04
N LEU A 6 1.09 2.92 -2.81
CA LEU A 6 1.53 4.18 -2.20
C LEU A 6 2.61 4.89 -3.04
N VAL A 7 3.61 4.13 -3.51
CA VAL A 7 4.69 4.66 -4.35
C VAL A 7 4.16 5.19 -5.69
N LYS A 8 3.29 4.42 -6.36
CA LYS A 8 2.73 4.80 -7.67
C LYS A 8 1.75 5.97 -7.60
N ASN A 9 1.12 6.21 -6.45
CA ASN A 9 0.22 7.33 -6.22
C ASN A 9 0.90 8.55 -5.58
N ASP A 10 2.24 8.57 -5.53
CA ASP A 10 3.02 9.68 -5.00
C ASP A 10 2.69 10.02 -3.52
N LEU A 11 2.35 9.00 -2.74
CA LEU A 11 1.95 9.10 -1.32
C LEU A 11 3.12 8.90 -0.34
N ILE A 12 4.34 8.85 -0.86
CA ILE A 12 5.58 8.77 -0.07
C ILE A 12 6.00 10.16 0.42
N SER A 13 6.52 10.22 1.64
CA SER A 13 7.01 11.45 2.26
C SER A 13 8.06 12.14 1.38
N LYS A 14 8.20 13.47 1.53
CA LYS A 14 9.22 14.22 0.78
C LYS A 14 10.64 13.78 1.10
N GLN A 15 10.87 13.27 2.31
CA GLN A 15 12.19 12.81 2.75
C GLN A 15 12.53 11.48 2.08
N SER A 16 11.68 10.47 2.24
CA SER A 16 11.89 9.15 1.65
C SER A 16 11.90 9.19 0.13
N ARG A 17 11.15 10.10 -0.50
CA ARG A 17 11.23 10.32 -1.95
C ARG A 17 12.61 10.76 -2.43
N LYS A 18 13.36 11.49 -1.60
CA LYS A 18 14.74 11.91 -1.92
C LYS A 18 15.75 10.82 -1.61
N GLU A 19 15.58 10.14 -0.49
CA GLU A 19 16.49 9.09 -0.02
C GLU A 19 16.40 7.82 -0.88
N ASP A 20 15.19 7.44 -1.29
CA ASP A 20 14.90 6.19 -1.99
C ASP A 20 14.50 6.42 -3.46
N VAL A 21 14.97 7.51 -4.07
CA VAL A 21 14.53 7.92 -5.42
C VAL A 21 14.73 6.83 -6.48
N SER A 22 15.83 6.09 -6.41
CA SER A 22 16.15 5.03 -7.36
C SER A 22 15.16 3.87 -7.27
N GLU A 23 14.93 3.37 -6.05
CA GLU A 23 14.00 2.27 -5.76
C GLU A 23 12.56 2.67 -6.07
N ILE A 24 12.17 3.91 -5.77
CA ILE A 24 10.86 4.46 -6.12
C ILE A 24 10.63 4.40 -7.63
N GLU A 25 11.61 4.81 -8.43
CA GLU A 25 11.49 4.75 -9.90
C GLU A 25 11.43 3.32 -10.42
N LEU A 26 12.16 2.38 -9.82
CA LEU A 26 12.05 0.96 -10.15
C LEU A 26 10.65 0.41 -9.83
N VAL A 27 10.07 0.81 -8.69
CA VAL A 27 8.71 0.42 -8.32
C VAL A 27 7.67 1.00 -9.27
N LYS A 28 7.83 2.25 -9.68
CA LYS A 28 6.95 2.88 -10.68
C LYS A 28 6.97 2.14 -12.01
N LYS A 29 8.14 1.65 -12.43
CA LYS A 29 8.35 0.87 -13.67
C LYS A 29 7.97 -0.61 -13.58
N ASN A 30 7.47 -1.10 -12.44
CA ASN A 30 7.24 -2.53 -12.18
C ASN A 30 8.52 -3.40 -12.23
N GLU A 31 9.70 -2.80 -12.10
CA GLU A 31 10.99 -3.49 -12.01
C GLU A 31 11.33 -3.90 -10.57
N MET A 32 10.60 -3.35 -9.61
CA MET A 32 10.69 -3.65 -8.18
C MET A 32 9.30 -3.61 -7.56
N THR A 33 9.06 -4.41 -6.51
CA THR A 33 7.80 -4.37 -5.77
C THR A 33 7.91 -3.49 -4.54
N GLY A 34 6.77 -2.99 -4.05
CA GLY A 34 6.70 -2.28 -2.78
C GLY A 34 7.21 -3.10 -1.59
N ALA A 35 7.09 -4.43 -1.61
CA ALA A 35 7.61 -5.24 -0.50
C ALA A 35 9.15 -5.33 -0.52
N GLN A 36 9.78 -5.20 -1.69
CA GLN A 36 11.23 -5.15 -1.79
C GLN A 36 11.80 -3.86 -1.20
N ILE A 37 11.22 -2.68 -1.49
CA ILE A 37 11.71 -1.40 -0.94
C ILE A 37 11.46 -1.32 0.56
N TYR A 38 10.29 -1.78 1.00
CA TYR A 38 9.93 -1.90 2.41
C TYR A 38 10.95 -2.70 3.23
N ARG A 39 11.43 -3.82 2.70
CA ARG A 39 12.42 -4.66 3.39
C ARG A 39 13.85 -4.12 3.29
N ARG A 40 14.21 -3.47 2.17
CA ARG A 40 15.58 -3.03 1.91
C ARG A 40 15.91 -1.68 2.53
N ASN A 41 14.97 -0.75 2.48
CA ASN A 41 15.20 0.65 2.81
C ASN A 41 14.53 1.03 4.14
N TRP A 42 13.38 0.41 4.45
CA TRP A 42 12.58 0.76 5.63
C TRP A 42 12.65 -0.30 6.74
N ASP A 43 13.56 -1.27 6.64
CA ASP A 43 13.77 -2.36 7.60
C ASP A 43 12.50 -3.13 8.01
N GLY A 44 11.51 -3.17 7.12
CA GLY A 44 10.21 -3.77 7.42
C GLY A 44 9.37 -2.98 8.42
N VAL A 45 9.61 -1.68 8.58
CA VAL A 45 8.81 -0.78 9.41
C VAL A 45 8.16 0.28 8.53
N LEU A 46 6.81 0.33 8.56
CA LEU A 46 6.05 1.37 7.87
C LEU A 46 5.59 2.38 8.91
N SER A 47 6.22 3.55 8.94
CA SER A 47 5.91 4.62 9.89
C SER A 47 5.48 5.91 9.18
N SER A 48 5.11 6.92 9.97
CA SER A 48 4.75 8.24 9.44
C SER A 48 5.93 8.99 8.82
N LYS A 49 7.17 8.51 8.98
CA LYS A 49 8.36 9.12 8.36
C LYS A 49 8.45 8.81 6.87
N GLU A 50 7.97 7.64 6.47
CA GLU A 50 8.03 7.11 5.10
C GLU A 50 6.84 7.59 4.28
N LEU A 51 5.74 7.95 4.93
CA LEU A 51 4.48 8.34 4.32
C LEU A 51 4.25 9.85 4.36
N SER A 52 3.44 10.37 3.42
CA SER A 52 2.84 11.69 3.64
C SER A 52 1.83 11.64 4.79
N ASP A 53 1.49 12.78 5.39
CA ASP A 53 0.49 12.83 6.47
C ASP A 53 -0.86 12.23 6.03
N GLU A 54 -1.26 12.50 4.79
CA GLU A 54 -2.46 11.94 4.17
C GLU A 54 -2.37 10.41 4.05
N ALA A 55 -1.23 9.91 3.58
CA ALA A 55 -0.99 8.50 3.40
C ALA A 55 -0.89 7.76 4.73
N ASP A 56 -0.29 8.35 5.76
CA ASP A 56 -0.25 7.80 7.12
C ASP A 56 -1.67 7.69 7.69
N ALA A 57 -2.49 8.73 7.54
CA ALA A 57 -3.89 8.71 7.99
C ALA A 57 -4.71 7.64 7.26
N PHE A 58 -4.60 7.55 5.94
CA PHE A 58 -5.25 6.51 5.16
C PHE A 58 -4.74 5.11 5.53
N ALA A 59 -3.42 4.91 5.65
CA ALA A 59 -2.81 3.63 5.98
C ALA A 59 -3.26 3.13 7.36
N ARG A 60 -3.37 4.03 8.36
CA ARG A 60 -3.89 3.67 9.70
C ARG A 60 -5.32 3.15 9.66
N GLU A 61 -6.17 3.69 8.78
CA GLU A 61 -7.55 3.22 8.65
C GLU A 61 -7.64 1.96 7.79
N TYR A 62 -6.97 1.95 6.64
CA TYR A 62 -7.00 0.86 5.67
C TYR A 62 -6.37 -0.42 6.23
N LEU A 63 -5.18 -0.30 6.85
CA LEU A 63 -4.43 -1.41 7.41
C LEU A 63 -4.88 -1.79 8.82
N ASN A 64 -5.86 -1.12 9.44
CA ASN A 64 -6.17 -1.33 10.86
C ASN A 64 -6.53 -2.79 11.17
N ILE A 65 -5.51 -3.58 11.55
CA ILE A 65 -5.58 -5.01 11.79
C ILE A 65 -6.38 -5.31 13.08
N HIS A 66 -6.60 -4.30 13.93
CA HIS A 66 -7.49 -4.45 15.08
C HIS A 66 -8.98 -4.43 14.70
N ASN A 67 -9.32 -3.90 13.52
CA ASN A 67 -10.66 -3.92 12.96
C ASN A 67 -10.78 -4.77 11.70
N ASP A 68 -9.71 -5.42 11.23
CA ASP A 68 -9.59 -6.52 10.25
C ASP A 68 -10.40 -6.50 8.93
N ILE A 69 -11.22 -5.48 8.66
CA ILE A 69 -12.34 -5.65 7.73
C ILE A 69 -12.02 -5.27 6.29
N TYR A 70 -11.03 -4.42 6.03
CA TYR A 70 -10.82 -3.92 4.66
C TYR A 70 -9.63 -4.57 3.96
N THR A 71 -8.40 -4.35 4.44
CA THR A 71 -7.24 -4.92 3.74
C THR A 71 -7.23 -6.45 3.81
N ALA A 72 -7.43 -7.04 4.99
CA ALA A 72 -7.42 -8.50 5.10
C ALA A 72 -8.56 -9.12 4.30
N VAL A 73 -9.77 -8.54 4.30
CA VAL A 73 -10.92 -9.06 3.53
C VAL A 73 -10.74 -8.85 2.02
N ASP A 74 -10.32 -7.67 1.57
CA ASP A 74 -10.09 -7.40 0.15
C ASP A 74 -8.99 -8.33 -0.40
N PHE A 75 -7.89 -8.53 0.35
CA PHE A 75 -6.84 -9.50 -0.02
C PHE A 75 -7.33 -10.94 0.05
N THR A 76 -8.08 -11.32 1.09
CA THR A 76 -8.61 -12.69 1.25
C THR A 76 -9.52 -13.04 0.08
N ASN A 77 -10.51 -12.18 -0.18
CA ASN A 77 -11.53 -12.43 -1.21
C ASN A 77 -10.96 -12.40 -2.62
N LEU A 78 -9.97 -11.54 -2.89
CA LEU A 78 -9.46 -11.34 -4.25
C LEU A 78 -8.25 -12.20 -4.59
N LEU A 79 -7.35 -12.41 -3.63
CA LEU A 79 -6.03 -13.00 -3.88
C LEU A 79 -5.82 -14.32 -3.16
N ALA A 80 -6.53 -14.57 -2.05
CA ALA A 80 -6.34 -15.76 -1.23
C ALA A 80 -7.52 -16.74 -1.26
N ALA A 81 -8.46 -16.59 -2.21
CA ALA A 81 -9.67 -17.43 -2.29
C ALA A 81 -9.34 -18.94 -2.35
N ASP A 82 -8.25 -19.30 -3.02
CA ASP A 82 -7.77 -20.68 -3.16
C ASP A 82 -6.52 -20.98 -2.30
N LEU A 83 -6.21 -20.12 -1.33
CA LEU A 83 -5.00 -20.24 -0.51
C LEU A 83 -5.33 -20.48 0.97
N PRO A 84 -4.46 -21.19 1.72
CA PRO A 84 -4.70 -21.47 3.14
C PRO A 84 -4.84 -20.21 4.00
N THR A 85 -4.07 -19.17 3.67
CA THR A 85 -4.08 -17.87 4.35
C THR A 85 -3.63 -16.77 3.39
N ILE A 86 -3.91 -15.51 3.73
CA ILE A 86 -3.41 -14.33 3.01
C ILE A 86 -1.87 -14.26 2.94
N TYR A 87 -1.14 -14.93 3.84
CA TYR A 87 0.32 -14.94 3.85
C TYR A 87 0.93 -15.80 2.74
N HIS A 88 0.13 -16.63 2.08
CA HIS A 88 0.56 -17.41 0.91
C HIS A 88 0.41 -16.63 -0.41
N VAL A 89 -0.17 -15.42 -0.37
CA VAL A 89 -0.30 -14.59 -1.57
C VAL A 89 1.08 -14.14 -2.01
N GLU A 90 1.43 -14.47 -3.26
CA GLU A 90 2.69 -14.06 -3.87
C GLU A 90 2.73 -12.54 -4.08
N ASP A 91 3.87 -11.93 -3.77
CA ASP A 91 4.16 -10.53 -4.10
C ASP A 91 4.58 -10.41 -5.57
N SER A 92 3.59 -10.41 -6.46
CA SER A 92 3.77 -10.31 -7.92
C SER A 92 3.09 -9.07 -8.49
N ILE A 93 3.54 -8.66 -9.67
CA ILE A 93 2.93 -7.54 -10.42
C ILE A 93 1.48 -7.88 -10.82
N ASP A 94 1.19 -9.14 -11.14
CA ASP A 94 -0.16 -9.58 -11.47
C ASP A 94 -1.13 -9.45 -10.29
N ASN A 95 -0.70 -9.87 -9.09
CA ASN A 95 -1.50 -9.69 -7.89
C ASN A 95 -1.65 -8.21 -7.53
N TYR A 96 -0.62 -7.39 -7.78
CA TYR A 96 -0.73 -5.94 -7.65
C TYR A 96 -1.82 -5.36 -8.56
N HIS A 97 -1.84 -5.69 -9.85
CA HIS A 97 -2.85 -5.18 -10.78
C HIS A 97 -4.28 -5.59 -10.41
N LYS A 98 -4.46 -6.76 -9.79
CA LYS A 98 -5.78 -7.19 -9.28
C LYS A 98 -6.25 -6.28 -8.12
N ILE A 99 -5.38 -6.02 -7.15
CA ILE A 99 -5.77 -5.33 -5.91
C ILE A 99 -5.74 -3.80 -6.01
N GLU A 100 -4.91 -3.24 -6.89
CA GLU A 100 -4.80 -1.80 -7.16
C GLU A 100 -6.15 -1.07 -7.30
N PRO A 101 -7.11 -1.51 -8.14
CA PRO A 101 -8.39 -0.80 -8.29
C PRO A 101 -9.20 -0.79 -7.00
N ILE A 102 -9.07 -1.82 -6.16
CA ILE A 102 -9.75 -1.91 -4.87
C ILE A 102 -9.15 -0.90 -3.89
N ILE A 103 -7.82 -0.88 -3.75
CA ILE A 103 -7.12 0.09 -2.87
C ILE A 103 -7.46 1.52 -3.31
N THR A 104 -7.43 1.78 -4.62
CA THR A 104 -7.76 3.09 -5.20
C THR A 104 -9.18 3.52 -4.84
N LYS A 105 -10.17 2.63 -4.98
CA LYS A 105 -11.54 2.93 -4.59
C LYS A 105 -11.67 3.24 -3.09
N ARG A 106 -11.04 2.43 -2.23
CA ARG A 106 -11.06 2.64 -0.76
C ARG A 106 -10.45 3.98 -0.37
N TYR A 107 -9.37 4.37 -1.03
CA TYR A 107 -8.74 5.66 -0.84
C TYR A 107 -9.64 6.82 -1.31
N GLN A 108 -10.32 6.70 -2.45
CA GLN A 108 -11.28 7.69 -2.92
C GLN A 108 -12.49 7.84 -1.99
N ASP A 109 -13.01 6.73 -1.47
CA ASP A 109 -14.10 6.72 -0.49
C ASP A 109 -13.66 7.38 0.82
N TRP A 110 -12.44 7.11 1.26
CA TRP A 110 -11.82 7.76 2.42
C TRP A 110 -11.64 9.27 2.18
N MET A 111 -11.11 9.68 1.04
CA MET A 111 -10.93 11.09 0.68
C MET A 111 -12.26 11.84 0.66
N SER A 112 -13.30 11.23 0.09
CA SER A 112 -14.64 11.81 0.03
C SER A 112 -15.21 12.06 1.42
N ARG A 113 -15.08 11.08 2.33
CA ARG A 113 -15.54 11.22 3.72
C ARG A 113 -14.79 12.32 4.48
N ASN A 114 -13.47 12.42 4.31
CA ASN A 114 -12.66 13.39 5.04
C ASN A 114 -12.80 14.82 4.49
N LYS A 115 -13.03 14.98 3.17
CA LYS A 115 -13.36 16.28 2.58
C LYS A 115 -14.73 16.81 3.00
N SER A 116 -15.71 15.94 3.27
CA SER A 116 -17.02 16.36 3.79
C SER A 116 -17.00 16.76 5.28
N ASN A 117 -15.91 16.46 6.00
CA ASN A 117 -15.73 16.77 7.41
C ASN A 117 -14.74 17.93 7.68
N SER A 118 -14.23 18.59 6.62
CA SER A 118 -13.30 19.72 6.67
C SER A 118 -13.97 21.00 6.17
#